data_AF-A0A661D1Q2-F1
#
_entry.id   AF-A0A661D1Q2-F1
#
_cell.length_a   1.000
_cell.length_b   1.000
_cell.length_c   1.000
_cell.angle_alpha   90.00
_cell.angle_beta   90.00
_cell.angle_gamma   90.00
#
_symmetry.space_group_name_H-M   'P 1'
#
loop_
_entity.id
_entity.type
_entity.pdbx_description
1 polymer ?
#
loop_
_entity_poly.entity_id
_entity_poly.type
_entity_poly.pdbx_seq_one_letter_code
_entity_poly.pdbx_strand_id
1 'polypeptide(L)'
;MISTANLTIQFGAKPLFENVSVKFSDENRYGLIGANGCGKSTFMKILGGDLDATNGTVTISTGERVGKLRQDQFAYEEYSVVDTVIMGHEELWQVKEERDKIYAKADMSEEEGMRVADLEVQYGEMDGYTAESRAGELLIGVDIPVEQHFGP
;
A
#
# COMPACT_ATOMS: atom_id res chain seq x y z
N MET A 1 2.58 1.92 16.00
CA MET A 1 3.77 1.16 16.46
C MET A 1 4.02 -0.17 15.72
N ILE A 2 5.26 -0.35 15.23
CA ILE A 2 5.76 -1.60 14.63
C ILE A 2 6.90 -2.13 15.51
N SER A 3 7.00 -3.45 15.70
CA SER A 3 8.15 -4.06 16.37
C SER A 3 8.55 -5.39 15.76
N THR A 4 9.81 -5.77 15.96
CA THR A 4 10.38 -7.04 15.51
C THR A 4 11.02 -7.75 16.69
N ALA A 5 10.94 -9.07 16.71
CA ALA A 5 11.56 -9.91 17.73
C ALA A 5 12.34 -11.05 17.09
N ASN A 6 13.66 -11.05 17.33
CA ASN A 6 14.61 -12.08 16.87
C ASN A 6 14.50 -12.35 15.37
N LEU A 7 14.28 -11.30 14.57
CA LEU A 7 14.00 -11.42 13.15
C LEU A 7 15.27 -11.87 12.41
N THR A 8 15.13 -12.94 11.64
CA THR A 8 16.21 -13.56 10.88
C THR A 8 15.72 -13.89 9.47
N ILE A 9 16.53 -13.56 8.46
CA ILE A 9 16.29 -13.98 7.08
C ILE A 9 17.54 -14.65 6.51
N GLN A 10 17.36 -15.82 5.92
CA GLN A 10 18.44 -16.62 5.38
C GLN A 10 18.09 -17.12 3.98
N PHE A 11 19.05 -16.94 3.06
CA PHE A 11 18.99 -17.49 1.72
C PHE A 11 20.11 -18.51 1.56
N GLY A 12 19.76 -19.80 1.49
CA GLY A 12 20.73 -20.89 1.41
C GLY A 12 21.46 -21.09 2.74
N ALA A 13 22.79 -21.22 2.70
CA ALA A 13 23.58 -21.66 3.87
C ALA A 13 23.96 -20.53 4.85
N LYS A 14 23.94 -19.27 4.42
CA LYS A 14 24.34 -18.13 5.27
C LYS A 14 23.18 -17.16 5.46
N PRO A 15 22.94 -16.70 6.70
CA PRO A 15 21.96 -15.66 6.96
C PRO A 15 22.35 -14.35 6.27
N LEU A 16 21.35 -13.60 5.82
CA LEU A 16 21.56 -12.22 5.37
C LEU A 16 21.63 -11.26 6.57
N PHE A 17 20.78 -11.50 7.57
CA PHE A 17 20.85 -10.92 8.91
C PHE A 17 20.15 -11.84 9.92
N GLU A 18 20.52 -11.73 11.19
CA GLU A 18 19.97 -12.55 12.28
C GLU A 18 19.68 -11.72 13.53
N ASN A 19 18.71 -12.18 14.32
CA ASN A 19 18.42 -11.67 15.67
C ASN A 19 18.14 -10.16 15.71
N VAL A 20 17.49 -9.62 14.68
CA VAL A 20 17.10 -8.22 14.65
C VAL A 20 15.85 -8.02 15.51
N SER A 21 16.03 -7.32 16.62
CA SER A 21 14.96 -6.94 17.55
C SER A 21 14.93 -5.42 17.67
N VAL A 22 13.92 -4.78 17.10
CA VAL A 22 13.76 -3.33 17.11
C VAL A 22 12.29 -2.95 17.30
N LYS A 23 12.06 -1.84 18.00
CA LYS A 23 10.75 -1.24 18.23
C LYS A 23 10.74 0.15 17.59
N PHE A 24 9.82 0.36 16.66
CA PHE A 24 9.53 1.64 16.02
C PHE A 24 8.37 2.29 16.77
N SER A 25 8.71 3.25 17.62
CA SER A 25 7.75 4.05 18.40
C SER A 25 7.23 5.23 17.58
N ASP A 26 6.05 5.70 17.96
CA ASP A 26 5.38 6.80 17.28
C ASP A 26 6.18 8.11 17.41
N GLU A 27 5.90 9.09 16.55
CA GLU A 27 6.58 10.41 16.49
C GLU A 27 8.09 10.38 16.18
N ASN A 28 8.65 9.22 15.84
CA ASN A 28 10.06 9.06 15.49
C ASN A 28 10.29 8.90 13.99
N ARG A 29 11.45 9.37 13.52
CA ARG A 29 11.96 9.13 12.16
C ARG A 29 13.17 8.23 12.23
N TYR A 30 13.12 7.11 11.52
CA TYR A 30 14.18 6.10 11.54
C TYR A 30 14.91 6.04 10.19
N GLY A 31 16.25 6.05 10.24
CA GLY A 31 17.10 5.83 9.08
C GLY A 31 17.73 4.45 9.11
N LEU A 32 17.50 3.64 8.07
CA LEU A 32 18.17 2.34 7.90
C LEU A 32 19.39 2.50 7.00
N ILE A 33 20.59 2.39 7.58
CA ILE A 33 21.87 2.52 6.87
C ILE A 33 22.66 1.21 6.88
N GLY A 34 23.56 1.07 5.91
CA GLY A 34 24.41 -0.11 5.78
C GLY A 34 24.93 -0.29 4.34
N ALA A 35 25.92 -1.16 4.17
CA ALA A 35 26.50 -1.44 2.85
C ALA A 35 25.46 -2.00 1.86
N ASN A 36 25.75 -1.91 0.56
CA ASN A 36 24.92 -2.57 -0.45
C ASN A 36 24.97 -4.09 -0.25
N GLY A 37 23.82 -4.75 -0.35
CA GLY A 37 23.70 -6.19 -0.10
C GLY A 37 23.57 -6.61 1.36
N CYS A 38 23.60 -5.69 2.35
CA CYS A 38 23.43 -6.06 3.77
C CYS A 38 21.98 -6.39 4.18
N GLY A 39 21.05 -6.47 3.23
CA GLY A 39 19.66 -6.84 3.48
C GLY A 39 18.69 -5.71 3.84
N LYS A 40 19.04 -4.43 3.64
CA LYS A 40 18.13 -3.29 3.89
C LYS A 40 16.78 -3.44 3.19
N SER A 41 16.79 -3.67 1.88
CA SER A 41 15.55 -3.84 1.10
C SER A 41 14.78 -5.10 1.51
N THR A 42 15.50 -6.16 1.91
CA THR A 42 14.89 -7.40 2.42
C THR A 42 14.18 -7.16 3.75
N PHE A 43 14.81 -6.43 4.67
CA PHE A 43 14.22 -6.04 5.94
C PHE A 43 12.97 -5.18 5.75
N MET A 44 13.01 -4.20 4.83
CA MET A 44 11.83 -3.39 4.48
C MET A 44 10.69 -4.22 3.87
N LYS A 45 11.01 -5.24 3.05
CA LYS A 45 10.00 -6.18 2.53
C LYS A 45 9.34 -7.00 3.63
N ILE A 46 10.12 -7.46 4.62
CA ILE A 46 9.59 -8.23 5.75
C ILE A 46 8.71 -7.34 6.64
N LEU A 47 9.13 -6.11 6.94
CA LEU A 47 8.30 -5.15 7.68
C LEU A 47 6.98 -4.81 6.96
N GLY A 48 7.02 -4.77 5.62
CA GLY A 48 5.85 -4.51 4.78
C GLY A 48 4.97 -5.72 4.50
N GLY A 49 5.36 -6.93 4.95
CA GLY A 49 4.62 -8.16 4.67
C GLY A 49 4.82 -8.75 3.27
N ASP A 50 5.72 -8.19 2.45
CA ASP A 50 6.00 -8.70 1.09
C ASP A 50 6.89 -9.96 1.10
N LEU A 51 7.50 -10.29 2.24
CA LEU A 51 8.42 -11.40 2.39
C LEU A 51 8.35 -11.95 3.81
N ASP A 52 8.14 -13.26 3.95
CA ASP A 52 8.21 -13.91 5.25
C ASP A 52 9.65 -14.03 5.75
N ALA A 53 9.85 -13.80 7.04
CA ALA A 53 11.10 -14.08 7.71
C ALA A 53 11.35 -15.59 7.83
N THR A 54 12.62 -15.99 7.89
CA THR A 54 12.97 -17.39 8.19
C THR A 54 12.69 -17.73 9.66
N ASN A 55 12.88 -16.77 10.57
CA ASN A 55 12.56 -16.89 11.97
C ASN A 55 12.26 -15.51 12.60
N GLY A 56 11.65 -15.51 13.78
CA GLY A 56 11.23 -14.31 14.49
C GLY A 56 9.86 -13.80 14.03
N THR A 57 9.45 -12.65 14.56
CA THR A 57 8.14 -12.07 14.28
C THR A 57 8.21 -10.58 14.00
N VAL A 58 7.25 -10.11 13.20
CA VAL A 58 6.91 -8.69 13.05
C VAL A 58 5.52 -8.49 13.65
N THR A 59 5.39 -7.50 14.52
CA THR A 59 4.12 -7.12 15.16
C THR A 59 3.78 -5.68 14.79
N ILE A 60 2.58 -5.48 14.25
CA ILE A 60 1.98 -4.17 13.98
C ILE A 60 0.83 -3.99 14.97
N SER A 61 0.67 -2.80 15.55
CA SER A 61 -0.42 -2.52 16.50
C SER A 61 -1.79 -2.71 15.84
N THR A 62 -2.76 -3.18 16.63
CA THR A 62 -4.14 -3.37 16.16
C THR A 62 -4.73 -2.05 15.65
N GLY A 63 -5.34 -2.10 14.46
CA GLY A 63 -5.94 -0.93 13.82
C GLY A 63 -4.96 -0.06 13.01
N GLU A 64 -3.69 -0.42 12.96
CA GLU A 64 -2.71 0.25 12.10
C GLU A 64 -2.42 -0.55 10.82
N ARG A 65 -2.02 0.17 9.77
CA ARG A 65 -1.61 -0.39 8.49
C ARG A 65 -0.24 0.15 8.10
N VAL A 66 0.59 -0.70 7.48
CA VAL A 66 1.90 -0.29 6.94
C VAL A 66 1.71 0.23 5.52
N GLY A 67 2.06 1.50 5.29
CA GLY A 67 2.21 2.07 3.96
C GLY A 67 3.65 1.94 3.47
N LYS A 68 3.84 1.58 2.20
CA LYS A 68 5.16 1.43 1.59
C LYS A 68 5.24 2.18 0.26
N LEU A 69 6.24 3.04 0.14
CA LEU A 69 6.61 3.62 -1.14
C LEU A 69 7.46 2.62 -1.93
N ARG A 70 7.00 2.26 -3.14
CA ARG A 70 7.72 1.37 -4.04
C ARG A 70 8.90 2.11 -4.68
N GLN A 71 9.96 1.37 -5.03
CA GLN A 71 11.13 1.97 -5.69
C GLN A 71 10.87 2.30 -7.16
N ASP A 72 9.91 1.64 -7.78
CA ASP A 72 9.53 1.89 -9.15
C ASP A 72 8.67 3.15 -9.23
N GLN A 73 9.29 4.25 -9.65
CA GLN A 73 8.63 5.56 -9.77
C GLN A 73 7.82 5.69 -11.07
N PHE A 74 8.04 4.78 -12.04
CA PHE A 74 7.40 4.83 -13.35
C PHE A 74 6.15 3.94 -13.44
N ALA A 75 5.86 3.19 -12.37
CA ALA A 75 4.73 2.26 -12.34
C ALA A 75 3.35 2.92 -12.51
N TYR A 76 3.27 4.25 -12.50
CA TYR A 76 2.02 5.01 -12.46
C TYR A 76 1.86 6.06 -13.57
N GLU A 77 2.73 6.09 -14.59
CA GLU A 77 2.70 7.12 -15.67
C GLU A 77 1.40 7.12 -16.49
N GLU A 78 0.65 6.01 -16.48
CA GLU A 78 -0.63 5.89 -17.20
C GLU A 78 -1.85 6.37 -16.38
N TYR A 79 -1.64 6.77 -15.13
CA TYR A 79 -2.70 7.13 -14.20
C TYR A 79 -2.62 8.58 -13.78
N SER A 80 -3.75 9.16 -13.39
CA SER A 80 -3.74 10.49 -12.80
C SER A 80 -3.04 10.50 -11.44
N VAL A 81 -2.55 11.66 -11.02
CA VAL A 81 -1.95 11.83 -9.69
C VAL A 81 -2.96 11.47 -8.58
N VAL A 82 -4.23 11.83 -8.73
CA VAL A 82 -5.30 11.46 -7.79
C VAL A 82 -5.53 9.95 -7.74
N ASP A 83 -5.64 9.29 -8.90
CA ASP A 83 -5.81 7.84 -8.95
C ASP A 83 -4.62 7.14 -8.29
N THR A 84 -3.41 7.64 -8.51
CA THR A 84 -2.17 7.11 -7.91
C THR A 84 -2.20 7.16 -6.38
N VAL A 85 -2.80 8.20 -5.79
CA VAL A 85 -3.01 8.27 -4.34
C VAL A 85 -4.07 7.28 -3.88
N ILE A 86 -5.19 7.16 -4.60
CA ILE A 86 -6.26 6.18 -4.29
C ILE A 86 -5.73 4.75 -4.36
N MET A 87 -4.85 4.45 -5.33
CA MET A 87 -4.15 3.16 -5.46
C MET A 87 -3.33 2.77 -4.23
N GLY A 88 -2.97 3.71 -3.34
CA GLY A 88 -2.39 3.41 -2.03
C GLY A 88 -3.33 2.63 -1.10
N HIS A 89 -4.61 2.54 -1.43
CA HIS A 89 -5.60 1.67 -0.82
C HIS A 89 -6.03 0.58 -1.82
N GLU A 90 -5.22 -0.48 -1.92
CA GLU A 90 -5.33 -1.52 -2.95
C GLU A 90 -6.73 -2.14 -3.08
N GLU A 91 -7.39 -2.48 -1.97
CA GLU A 91 -8.75 -3.07 -1.97
C GLU A 91 -9.79 -2.12 -2.58
N LEU A 92 -9.87 -0.88 -2.08
CA LEU A 92 -10.68 0.20 -2.65
C LEU A 92 -10.42 0.42 -4.15
N TRP A 93 -9.16 0.41 -4.58
CA TRP A 93 -8.82 0.59 -6.00
C TRP A 93 -9.35 -0.58 -6.85
N GLN A 94 -9.16 -1.82 -6.41
CA GLN A 94 -9.67 -3.00 -7.11
C GLN A 94 -11.20 -2.96 -7.24
N VAL A 95 -11.90 -2.62 -6.15
CA VAL A 95 -13.37 -2.46 -6.15
C VAL A 95 -13.79 -1.34 -7.11
N LYS A 96 -13.12 -0.19 -7.08
CA LYS A 96 -13.38 0.94 -8.00
C LYS A 96 -13.22 0.50 -9.45
N GLU A 97 -12.11 -0.12 -9.79
CA GLU A 97 -11.77 -0.48 -11.17
C GLU A 97 -12.74 -1.52 -11.73
N GLU A 98 -13.11 -2.53 -10.94
CA GLU A 98 -14.10 -3.53 -11.34
C GLU A 98 -15.48 -2.92 -11.54
N ARG A 99 -15.91 -2.06 -10.60
CA ARG A 99 -17.19 -1.35 -10.67
C ARG A 99 -17.27 -0.46 -11.92
N ASP A 100 -16.24 0.35 -12.17
CA ASP A 100 -16.19 1.27 -13.30
C ASP A 100 -16.19 0.50 -14.64
N LYS A 101 -15.53 -0.67 -14.70
CA LYS A 101 -15.59 -1.58 -15.87
C LYS A 101 -16.99 -2.13 -16.13
N ILE A 102 -17.76 -2.45 -15.10
CA ILE A 102 -19.14 -2.93 -15.27
C ILE A 102 -20.03 -1.79 -15.78
N TYR A 103 -19.92 -0.59 -15.21
CA TYR A 103 -20.69 0.57 -15.65
C TYR A 103 -20.34 1.08 -17.06
N ALA A 104 -19.13 0.82 -17.54
CA ALA A 104 -18.71 1.18 -18.89
C ALA A 104 -19.32 0.29 -20.00
N LYS A 105 -19.94 -0.84 -19.64
CA LYS A 105 -20.57 -1.75 -20.62
C LYS A 105 -21.89 -1.15 -21.13
N ALA A 106 -22.10 -1.23 -22.44
CA ALA A 106 -23.34 -0.77 -23.07
C ALA A 106 -24.55 -1.61 -22.64
N ASP A 107 -24.35 -2.92 -22.46
CA ASP A 107 -25.34 -3.87 -21.98
C ASP A 107 -24.80 -4.56 -20.73
N MET A 108 -25.53 -4.47 -19.62
CA MET A 108 -25.21 -5.09 -18.34
C MET A 108 -26.06 -6.36 -18.18
N SER A 109 -25.41 -7.50 -17.98
CA SER A 109 -26.10 -8.76 -17.66
C SER A 109 -26.63 -8.75 -16.22
N GLU A 110 -27.54 -9.67 -15.92
CA GLU A 110 -28.09 -9.83 -14.56
C GLU A 110 -26.99 -10.20 -13.55
N GLU A 111 -26.04 -11.06 -13.93
CA GLU A 111 -24.90 -11.45 -13.08
C GLU A 111 -23.99 -10.26 -12.78
N GLU A 112 -23.70 -9.42 -13.77
CA GLU A 112 -22.93 -8.18 -13.58
C GLU A 112 -23.69 -7.15 -12.72
N GLY A 113 -25.02 -7.09 -12.86
CA GLY A 113 -25.89 -6.28 -12.02
C GLY A 113 -25.84 -6.70 -10.54
N MET A 114 -25.83 -8.01 -10.26
CA MET A 114 -25.64 -8.51 -8.90
C MET A 114 -24.23 -8.19 -8.39
N ARG A 115 -23.20 -8.40 -9.23
CA ARG A 115 -21.81 -8.13 -8.87
C ARG A 115 -21.56 -6.66 -8.53
N VAL A 116 -22.07 -5.73 -9.34
CA VAL A 116 -21.89 -4.29 -9.09
C VAL A 116 -22.63 -3.85 -7.83
N ALA A 117 -23.78 -4.46 -7.51
CA ALA A 117 -24.48 -4.18 -6.25
C ALA A 117 -23.62 -4.54 -5.02
N ASP A 118 -22.96 -5.71 -5.04
CA ASP A 118 -22.04 -6.11 -3.96
C ASP A 118 -20.80 -5.20 -3.89
N LEU A 119 -20.29 -4.74 -5.04
CA LEU A 119 -19.16 -3.81 -5.11
C LEU A 119 -19.52 -2.43 -4.58
N GLU A 120 -20.74 -1.93 -4.81
CA GLU A 120 -21.20 -0.63 -4.26
C GLU A 120 -21.24 -0.65 -2.73
N VAL A 121 -21.66 -1.76 -2.13
CA VAL A 121 -21.63 -1.93 -0.67
C VAL A 121 -20.20 -1.83 -0.16
N GLN A 122 -19.28 -2.61 -0.71
CA GLN A 122 -17.86 -2.59 -0.34
C GLN A 122 -17.23 -1.21 -0.56
N TYR A 123 -17.54 -0.57 -1.68
CA TYR A 123 -17.04 0.77 -2.00
C TYR A 123 -17.52 1.80 -0.97
N GLY A 124 -18.79 1.73 -0.57
CA GLY A 124 -19.36 2.58 0.47
C GLY A 124 -18.74 2.33 1.85
N GLU A 125 -18.52 1.08 2.24
CA GLU A 125 -17.89 0.71 3.51
C GLU A 125 -16.44 1.23 3.63
N MET A 126 -15.75 1.39 2.50
CA MET A 126 -14.39 1.94 2.42
C MET A 126 -14.36 3.47 2.19
N ASP A 127 -15.48 4.17 2.39
CA ASP A 127 -15.63 5.62 2.13
C ASP A 127 -15.29 6.02 0.68
N GLY A 128 -15.49 5.12 -0.28
CA GLY A 128 -15.04 5.27 -1.66
C GLY A 128 -15.57 6.52 -2.35
N TYR A 129 -16.81 6.94 -2.04
CA TYR A 129 -17.41 8.15 -2.62
C TYR A 129 -16.70 9.45 -2.21
N THR A 130 -15.85 9.40 -1.19
CA THR A 130 -15.03 10.53 -0.74
C THR A 130 -13.54 10.37 -1.10
N ALA A 131 -13.17 9.27 -1.76
CA ALA A 131 -11.78 8.91 -2.01
C ALA A 131 -11.03 9.98 -2.82
N GLU A 132 -11.65 10.52 -3.88
CA GLU A 132 -11.06 11.59 -4.68
C GLU A 132 -10.82 12.86 -3.87
N SER A 133 -11.81 13.31 -3.09
CA SER A 133 -11.68 14.48 -2.23
C SER A 133 -10.57 14.29 -1.19
N ARG A 134 -10.51 13.12 -0.54
CA ARG A 134 -9.46 12.76 0.41
C ARG A 134 -8.08 12.70 -0.24
N ALA A 135 -7.99 12.13 -1.44
CA ALA A 135 -6.76 12.11 -2.22
C ALA A 135 -6.31 13.54 -2.57
N GLY A 136 -7.22 14.40 -3.00
CA GLY A 136 -6.95 15.81 -3.27
C GLY A 136 -6.44 16.57 -2.03
N GLU A 137 -7.03 16.34 -0.86
CA GLU A 137 -6.56 16.90 0.41
C GLU A 137 -5.14 16.46 0.76
N LEU A 138 -4.82 15.16 0.56
CA LEU A 138 -3.47 14.63 0.76
C LEU A 138 -2.46 15.28 -0.19
N LEU A 139 -2.82 15.42 -1.47
CA LEU A 139 -1.97 16.05 -2.49
C LEU A 139 -1.67 17.52 -2.17
N ILE A 140 -2.69 18.28 -1.75
CA ILE A 140 -2.50 19.66 -1.29
C ILE A 140 -1.58 19.70 -0.07
N GLY A 141 -1.74 18.75 0.86
CA GLY A 141 -0.90 18.64 2.06
C GLY A 141 0.58 18.36 1.78
N VAL A 142 0.93 17.89 0.58
CA VAL A 142 2.31 17.69 0.11
C VAL A 142 2.73 18.69 -0.99
N ASP A 143 2.02 19.83 -1.08
CA ASP A 143 2.28 20.93 -2.01
C ASP A 143 2.09 20.59 -3.50
N ILE A 144 1.22 19.62 -3.84
CA ILE A 144 0.81 19.33 -5.22
C ILE A 144 -0.49 20.08 -5.54
N PRO A 145 -0.48 21.03 -6.49
CA PRO A 145 -1.61 21.91 -6.73
C PRO A 145 -2.71 21.22 -7.56
N VAL A 146 -3.94 21.73 -7.43
CA VAL A 146 -5.16 21.09 -7.99
C VAL A 146 -5.09 20.92 -9.51
N GLU A 147 -4.44 21.83 -10.22
CA GLU A 147 -4.24 21.73 -11.67
C GLU A 147 -3.44 20.49 -12.11
N GLN A 148 -2.67 19.87 -11.21
CA GLN A 148 -1.89 18.65 -11.49
C GLN A 148 -2.63 17.37 -11.10
N HIS A 149 -3.73 17.46 -10.36
CA HIS A 149 -4.39 16.30 -9.76
C HIS A 149 -4.89 15.27 -10.80
N PHE A 150 -5.39 15.78 -11.92
CA PHE A 150 -5.96 14.96 -12.99
C PHE A 150 -5.03 14.84 -14.22
N GLY A 151 -3.81 15.36 -14.10
CA GLY A 151 -2.75 15.17 -15.09
C GLY A 151 -2.00 13.86 -14.87
N PRO A 152 -1.22 13.42 -15.87
CA PRO A 152 -0.22 12.36 -15.70
C PRO A 152 0.95 12.81 -14.82
#